data_AF-A0A485MRV1-F1
#
_entry.id   AF-A0A485MRV1-F1
#
_cell.length_a   1.000
_cell.length_b   1.000
_cell.length_c   1.000
_cell.angle_alpha   90.00
_cell.angle_beta   90.00
_cell.angle_gamma   90.00
#
_symmetry.space_group_name_H-M   'P 1'
#
loop_
_entity.id
_entity.type
_entity.pdbx_description
1 polymer ?
#
loop_
_entity_poly.entity_id
_entity_poly.type
_entity_poly.pdbx_seq_one_letter_code
_entity_poly.pdbx_strand_id
1 'polypeptide(L)' 'ISFAADLSTETWQARKEWQDIFNVLNHKNMQPRILYSARLSFKIEGEIKSFPDKQKLKEFVTTKPALQEILRGTI' A
#
# COMPACT_ATOMS: atom_id res chain seq x y z
N ILE A 1 -7.32 19.21 24.11
CA ILE A 1 -6.27 18.19 23.95
C ILE A 1 -6.90 17.05 23.17
N SER A 2 -6.68 16.99 21.86
CA SER A 2 -7.39 16.06 20.96
C SER A 2 -6.37 15.16 20.26
N PHE A 3 -5.66 14.33 21.03
CA PHE A 3 -4.63 13.42 20.51
C PHE A 3 -5.18 12.02 20.17
N ALA A 4 -6.40 11.69 20.62
CA ALA A 4 -6.99 10.36 20.47
C ALA A 4 -7.81 10.17 19.16
N ALA A 5 -8.19 11.25 18.49
CA ALA A 5 -8.93 11.18 17.22
C ALA A 5 -8.01 10.90 16.02
N ASP A 6 -6.74 11.31 16.10
CA ASP A 6 -5.77 11.23 15.01
C ASP A 6 -5.40 9.77 14.68
N LEU A 7 -5.12 8.96 15.71
CA LEU A 7 -4.79 7.53 15.56
C LEU A 7 -5.94 6.65 15.03
N SER A 8 -7.19 7.00 15.32
CA SER A 8 -8.35 6.16 14.96
C SER A 8 -8.80 6.36 13.51
N THR A 9 -8.73 7.59 13.02
CA THR A 9 -9.21 7.96 11.68
C THR A 9 -8.19 7.60 10.60
N GLU A 10 -6.89 7.80 10.85
CA GLU A 10 -5.81 7.36 9.95
C GLU A 10 -5.81 5.85 9.74
N THR A 11 -6.01 5.07 10.81
CA THR A 11 -5.97 3.60 10.75
C THR A 11 -7.08 3.01 9.88
N TRP A 12 -8.26 3.64 9.82
CA TRP A 12 -9.39 3.14 9.04
C TRP A 12 -9.31 3.52 7.56
N GLN A 13 -8.94 4.77 7.26
CA GLN A 13 -8.82 5.23 5.88
C GLN A 13 -7.64 4.57 5.17
N ALA A 14 -6.49 4.47 5.85
CA ALA A 14 -5.34 3.72 5.32
C ALA A 14 -5.69 2.26 5.04
N ARG A 15 -6.50 1.59 5.89
CA ARG A 15 -6.96 0.22 5.62
C ARG A 15 -7.84 0.12 4.38
N LYS A 16 -8.73 1.08 4.14
CA LYS A 16 -9.54 1.13 2.91
C LYS A 16 -8.68 1.33 1.68
N GLU A 17 -7.69 2.21 1.75
CA GLU A 17 -6.74 2.41 0.64
C GLU A 17 -5.89 1.17 0.39
N TRP A 18 -5.41 0.51 1.46
CA TRP A 18 -4.67 -0.74 1.34
C TRP A 18 -5.51 -1.88 0.78
N GLN A 19 -6.82 -1.92 1.04
CA GLN A 19 -7.72 -2.94 0.47
C GLN A 19 -7.77 -2.89 -1.06
N ASP A 20 -7.90 -1.70 -1.65
CA ASP A 20 -7.94 -1.55 -3.11
C ASP A 20 -6.61 -1.97 -3.75
N ILE A 21 -5.49 -1.44 -3.20
CA ILE A 21 -4.13 -1.78 -3.63
C ILE A 21 -3.86 -3.28 -3.49
N PHE A 22 -4.27 -3.88 -2.37
CA PHE A 22 -4.12 -5.31 -2.12
C PHE A 22 -4.80 -6.13 -3.20
N ASN A 23 -6.02 -5.76 -3.61
CA ASN A 23 -6.77 -6.50 -4.62
C ASN A 23 -6.05 -6.49 -5.99
N VAL A 24 -5.53 -5.32 -6.38
CA VAL A 24 -4.74 -5.16 -7.61
C VAL A 24 -3.45 -5.99 -7.57
N LEU A 25 -2.71 -5.92 -6.47
CA LEU A 25 -1.46 -6.68 -6.29
C LEU A 25 -1.71 -8.20 -6.20
N ASN A 26 -2.83 -8.60 -5.61
CA ASN A 26 -3.24 -10.00 -5.54
C ASN A 26 -3.55 -10.56 -6.93
N HIS A 27 -4.23 -9.78 -7.78
CA HIS A 27 -4.49 -10.14 -9.17
C HIS A 27 -3.19 -10.31 -9.98
N LYS A 28 -2.13 -9.55 -9.66
CA LYS A 28 -0.81 -9.66 -10.28
C LYS A 28 0.09 -10.75 -9.66
N ASN A 29 -0.43 -11.59 -8.76
CA ASN A 29 0.33 -12.66 -8.08
C ASN A 29 1.55 -12.14 -7.28
N MET A 30 1.51 -10.88 -6.82
CA MET A 30 2.60 -10.25 -6.07
C MET A 30 2.63 -10.63 -4.59
N GLN A 31 1.78 -11.57 -4.16
CA GLN A 31 1.70 -12.07 -2.78
C GLN A 31 1.69 -10.91 -1.75
N PRO A 32 0.74 -9.95 -1.88
CA PRO A 32 0.65 -8.86 -0.95
C PRO A 32 0.28 -9.37 0.45
N ARG A 33 0.80 -8.71 1.48
CA ARG A 33 0.55 -9.01 2.89
C ARG A 33 0.38 -7.71 3.65
N ILE A 34 -0.77 -7.56 4.30
CA ILE A 34 -1.02 -6.42 5.18
C ILE A 34 -0.47 -6.78 6.57
N LEU A 35 0.50 -6.00 7.03
CA LEU A 35 1.14 -6.14 8.33
C LEU A 35 0.40 -5.31 9.39
N TYR A 36 0.64 -5.64 10.66
CA TYR A 36 0.18 -4.85 11.79
C TYR A 36 0.66 -3.40 11.66
N SER A 37 -0.16 -2.45 12.13
CA SER A 37 0.02 -0.99 11.94
C SER A 37 -0.23 -0.44 10.52
N ALA A 38 -1.11 -1.08 9.73
CA ALA A 38 -1.46 -0.63 8.37
C ALA A 38 -0.22 -0.48 7.45
N ARG A 39 0.71 -1.43 7.54
CA ARG A 39 1.83 -1.56 6.60
C ARG A 39 1.44 -2.52 5.50
N LEU A 40 1.76 -2.21 4.25
CA LEU A 40 1.63 -3.16 3.15
C LEU A 40 2.99 -3.68 2.72
N SER A 41 3.16 -4.99 2.66
CA SER A 41 4.29 -5.62 2.00
C SER A 41 3.84 -6.42 0.79
N PHE A 42 4.67 -6.47 -0.24
CA PHE A 42 4.44 -7.34 -1.39
C PHE A 42 5.76 -7.71 -2.06
N LYS A 43 5.73 -8.80 -2.81
CA LYS A 43 6.87 -9.28 -3.59
C LYS A 43 6.86 -8.65 -4.97
N ILE A 44 7.95 -7.98 -5.33
CA ILE A 44 8.19 -7.44 -6.66
C ILE A 44 9.60 -7.79 -7.11
N GLU A 45 9.73 -8.31 -8.34
CA GLU A 45 11.03 -8.60 -8.96
C GLU A 45 11.95 -9.50 -8.10
N GLY A 46 11.37 -10.34 -7.24
CA GLY A 46 12.11 -11.23 -6.32
C GLY A 46 12.40 -10.63 -4.94
N GLU A 47 12.23 -9.32 -4.76
CA GLU A 47 12.39 -8.63 -3.47
C GLU A 47 11.04 -8.43 -2.76
N ILE A 48 11.03 -8.55 -1.44
CA ILE A 48 9.87 -8.17 -0.62
C ILE A 48 10.06 -6.73 -0.18
N LYS A 49 9.20 -5.82 -0.63
CA LYS A 49 9.19 -4.42 -0.20
C LYS A 49 8.04 -4.20 0.78
N SER A 50 8.25 -3.36 1.78
CA SER A 50 7.25 -3.00 2.79
C SER A 50 7.10 -1.49 2.86
N PHE A 51 5.86 -1.02 2.86
CA PHE A 51 5.50 0.40 2.83
C PHE A 51 4.61 0.73 4.04
N PRO A 52 5.01 1.71 4.87
CA PRO A 52 4.18 2.20 5.96
C PRO A 52 3.03 3.08 5.50
N ASP A 53 3.19 3.79 4.39
CA ASP A 53 2.25 4.80 3.92
C ASP A 53 2.05 4.70 2.41
N LYS A 54 0.87 5.12 1.93
CA LYS A 54 0.56 5.22 0.51
C LYS A 54 1.48 6.18 -0.23
N GLN A 55 1.93 7.26 0.41
CA GLN A 55 2.84 8.22 -0.22
C GLN A 55 4.18 7.58 -0.62
N LYS A 56 4.79 6.80 0.29
CA LYS A 56 6.03 6.07 -0.01
C LYS A 56 5.83 5.01 -1.09
N LEU A 57 4.65 4.37 -1.12
CA LEU A 57 4.30 3.49 -2.23
C LEU A 57 4.24 4.28 -3.54
N LYS A 58 3.60 5.46 -3.56
CA LYS A 58 3.47 6.30 -4.75
C LYS A 58 4.83 6.71 -5.32
N GLU A 59 5.74 7.17 -4.46
CA GLU A 59 7.11 7.51 -4.86
C GLU A 59 7.83 6.29 -5.48
N PHE A 60 7.67 5.11 -4.88
CA PHE A 60 8.24 3.88 -5.43
C PHE A 60 7.63 3.50 -6.79
N VAL A 61 6.30 3.61 -6.91
CA VAL A 61 5.55 3.34 -8.15
C VAL A 61 5.98 4.29 -9.26
N THR A 62 6.23 5.57 -8.95
CA THR A 62 6.73 6.55 -9.96
C THR A 62 8.13 6.22 -10.46
N THR A 63 8.98 5.56 -9.67
CA THR A 63 10.30 5.13 -10.13
C THR A 63 10.27 3.86 -10.98
N LYS A 64 9.15 3.11 -10.96
CA LYS A 64 9.01 1.82 -11.66
C LYS A 64 7.84 1.84 -12.64
N PRO A 65 8.08 2.02 -13.96
CA PRO A 65 7.00 2.13 -14.95
C PRO A 65 6.08 0.89 -14.96
N ALA A 66 6.64 -0.31 -14.76
CA ALA A 66 5.86 -1.54 -14.69
C ALA A 66 4.85 -1.56 -13.53
N LEU A 67 5.19 -0.99 -12.37
CA LEU A 67 4.26 -0.83 -11.25
C LEU A 67 3.25 0.27 -11.51
N GLN A 68 3.68 1.34 -12.16
CA GLN A 68 2.81 2.46 -12.51
C GLN A 68 1.66 1.98 -13.39
N GLU A 69 1.92 1.11 -14.37
CA GLU A 69 0.85 0.54 -15.21
C GLU A 69 -0.12 -0.36 -14.42
N ILE A 70 0.39 -1.13 -13.45
CA ILE A 70 -0.42 -2.05 -12.65
C ILE A 70 -1.35 -1.29 -11.71
N LEU A 71 -0.83 -0.23 -11.07
CA LEU A 71 -1.56 0.58 -10.09
C LEU A 71 -2.22 1.82 -10.72
N ARG A 72 -2.26 1.89 -12.06
CA ARG A 72 -2.88 2.97 -12.82
C ARG A 72 -4.40 2.98 -12.58
N GLY A 73 -4.85 3.83 -11.66
CA GLY A 73 -6.26 3.95 -11.27
C GLY A 73 -6.53 3.79 -9.77
N THR A 74 -5.55 3.29 -9.01
CA THR A 74 -5.67 3.08 -7.55
C THR A 74 -4.84 4.10 -6.73
N ILE A 75 -3.83 4.75 -7.34
CA ILE A 75 -2.86 5.65 -6.66
C ILE A 75 -2.80 7.07 -7.24
#